data_AF-A0A7X4EEK0-F1
#
_entry.id   AF-A0A7X4EEK0-F1
#
_cell.length_a   1.000
_cell.length_b   1.000
_cell.length_c   1.000
_cell.angle_alpha   90.00
_cell.angle_beta   90.00
_cell.angle_gamma   90.00
#
_symmetry.space_group_name_H-M   'P 1'
#
loop_
_entity.id
_entity.type
_entity.pdbx_description
1 polymer ?
#
loop_
_entity_poly.entity_id
_entity_poly.type
_entity_poly.pdbx_seq_one_letter_code
_entity_poly.pdbx_strand_id
1 'polypeptide(L)'
;MRRGARGARISTALRLVALAALLSLLSPHAADSQERFPEGNRVTISGTVLDAISRRPIEGVMVQINYMGYVVETNIAGRFTLLNIPVGNYQLSLSHPGYHPAVGDFAIMRSGEFETAMDPVVAGEDELMTGIVGVVSDDRTGGPVDGASVRLRTGDQGTRTDARGRFALDELTPGLNIVGFTQLGYATRTETIEVLPGRVTNVRLSLSADPVQLDPIVVTVERREIALQDAGYYNRLEEGFGDFIDRAEIESRGPVEMSDIFSRIPGVELFADPDNPIEKYVVLRGGRQASFSSGPYGRCFPRVVLDGLVINRGGDDPAGLDRMLDPVAIAGVEVFPTSSGVPAQYGGVGSSCGVILIWTRR
;
A
#
# COMPACT_ATOMS: atom_id res chain seq x y z
N MET A 1 -12.33 67.85 9.46
CA MET A 1 -11.95 68.02 8.04
C MET A 1 -11.57 66.66 7.47
N ARG A 2 -12.22 66.25 6.36
CA ARG A 2 -11.89 65.13 5.44
C ARG A 2 -11.96 63.70 6.01
N ARG A 3 -12.48 62.69 5.32
CA ARG A 3 -13.42 62.52 4.20
C ARG A 3 -13.66 60.99 4.15
N GLY A 4 -14.91 60.54 4.04
CA GLY A 4 -15.24 59.11 3.99
C GLY A 4 -14.70 58.43 2.72
N ALA A 5 -14.07 57.27 2.90
CA ALA A 5 -13.67 56.40 1.80
C ALA A 5 -14.84 55.45 1.48
N ARG A 6 -15.48 55.71 0.35
CA ARG A 6 -16.48 54.83 -0.26
C ARG A 6 -15.75 53.59 -0.81
N GLY A 7 -16.20 52.40 -0.42
CA GLY A 7 -15.72 51.14 -0.97
C GLY A 7 -15.93 51.08 -2.48
N ALA A 8 -14.82 50.98 -3.22
CA ALA A 8 -14.83 50.69 -4.64
C ALA A 8 -15.13 49.19 -4.81
N ARG A 9 -16.29 48.88 -5.41
CA ARG A 9 -16.62 47.52 -5.85
C ARG A 9 -15.72 47.19 -7.05
N ILE A 10 -14.81 46.23 -6.88
CA ILE A 10 -14.01 45.67 -7.98
C ILE A 10 -14.90 44.68 -8.70
N SER A 11 -15.30 45.05 -9.92
CA SER A 11 -16.15 44.26 -10.81
C SER A 11 -15.23 43.47 -11.76
N THR A 12 -15.07 42.17 -11.51
CA THR A 12 -14.43 41.20 -12.42
C THR A 12 -15.37 40.95 -13.60
N ALA A 13 -15.34 41.84 -14.59
CA ALA A 13 -16.09 41.68 -15.82
C ALA A 13 -15.19 42.08 -16.98
N LEU A 14 -15.09 41.19 -17.98
CA LEU A 14 -14.43 41.44 -19.25
C LEU A 14 -14.97 42.75 -19.83
N ARG A 15 -14.15 43.82 -19.85
CA ARG A 15 -14.54 45.09 -20.45
C ARG A 15 -14.40 45.00 -21.96
N LEU A 16 -15.39 44.39 -22.61
CA LEU A 16 -15.60 44.51 -24.05
C LEU A 16 -16.02 45.95 -24.36
N VAL A 17 -15.11 46.76 -24.89
CA VAL A 17 -15.44 48.05 -25.48
C VAL A 17 -16.00 47.78 -26.88
N ALA A 18 -17.28 47.46 -26.96
CA ALA A 18 -18.00 47.37 -28.23
C ALA A 18 -18.56 48.75 -28.62
N LEU A 19 -18.23 49.23 -29.82
CA LEU A 19 -18.87 50.40 -30.41
C LEU A 19 -20.31 50.02 -30.87
N ALA A 20 -21.29 50.78 -30.38
CA ALA A 20 -22.75 50.55 -30.28
C ALA A 20 -23.60 50.26 -31.55
N ALA A 21 -24.78 49.62 -31.33
CA ALA A 21 -26.13 50.07 -31.77
C ALA A 21 -27.28 49.32 -31.05
N LEU A 22 -28.42 50.00 -30.78
CA LEU A 22 -29.51 49.75 -29.79
C LEU A 22 -30.84 49.13 -30.35
N LEU A 23 -31.69 48.63 -29.42
CA LEU A 23 -33.18 48.32 -29.44
C LEU A 23 -33.66 47.02 -30.15
N SER A 24 -34.66 46.22 -29.70
CA SER A 24 -35.79 46.35 -28.74
C SER A 24 -36.43 44.98 -28.32
N LEU A 25 -37.20 45.03 -27.22
CA LEU A 25 -38.07 44.06 -26.47
C LEU A 25 -38.89 42.95 -27.20
N LEU A 26 -39.02 41.75 -26.58
CA LEU A 26 -40.23 41.12 -25.96
C LEU A 26 -40.10 39.57 -25.80
N SER A 27 -40.56 39.06 -24.65
CA SER A 27 -40.49 37.66 -24.13
C SER A 27 -41.54 36.69 -24.76
N PRO A 28 -41.79 35.47 -24.22
CA PRO A 28 -40.99 34.23 -24.21
C PRO A 28 -41.79 33.02 -24.75
N HIS A 29 -41.22 31.96 -25.35
CA HIS A 29 -41.90 30.66 -25.49
C HIS A 29 -40.89 29.51 -25.48
N ALA A 30 -41.24 28.46 -24.74
CA ALA A 30 -40.39 27.39 -24.30
C ALA A 30 -40.24 26.24 -25.32
N ALA A 31 -39.12 25.54 -25.13
CA ALA A 31 -38.93 24.09 -25.23
C ALA A 31 -38.88 23.44 -26.63
N ASP A 32 -37.62 23.17 -26.97
CA ASP A 32 -37.09 21.85 -27.32
C ASP A 32 -37.40 21.30 -28.72
N SER A 33 -36.45 21.54 -29.61
CA SER A 33 -36.12 20.62 -30.70
C SER A 33 -34.68 20.89 -31.12
N GLN A 34 -33.83 19.88 -30.94
CA GLN A 34 -32.47 19.72 -31.49
C GLN A 34 -31.94 20.95 -32.25
N GLU A 35 -31.07 21.76 -31.62
CA GLU A 35 -30.35 22.84 -32.30
C GLU A 35 -29.34 22.24 -33.28
N ARG A 36 -29.85 21.74 -34.39
CA ARG A 36 -29.12 21.61 -35.64
C ARG A 36 -28.87 23.04 -36.07
N PHE A 37 -27.72 23.60 -35.70
CA PHE A 37 -27.35 24.95 -36.11
C PHE A 37 -27.53 25.04 -37.64
N PRO A 38 -28.39 25.93 -38.15
CA PRO A 38 -28.52 26.12 -39.59
C PRO A 38 -27.13 26.43 -40.16
N GLU A 39 -26.87 26.13 -41.44
CA GLU A 39 -25.67 26.60 -42.18
C GLU A 39 -25.73 28.14 -42.35
N GLY A 40 -25.76 28.83 -41.21
CA GLY A 40 -25.89 30.26 -41.06
C GLY A 40 -24.51 30.87 -41.04
N ASN A 41 -24.28 31.74 -42.01
CA ASN A 41 -23.26 32.77 -42.08
C ASN A 41 -22.04 32.55 -41.16
N ARG A 42 -20.99 31.90 -41.68
CA ARG A 42 -19.72 31.73 -40.97
C ARG A 42 -18.84 32.95 -41.16
N VAL A 43 -18.18 33.38 -40.11
CA VAL A 43 -17.39 34.61 -40.08
C VAL A 43 -15.98 34.37 -39.59
N THR A 44 -15.11 35.33 -39.87
CA THR A 44 -13.73 35.36 -39.35
C THR A 44 -13.64 36.45 -38.30
N ILE A 45 -13.11 36.08 -37.14
CA ILE A 45 -12.91 36.98 -36.02
C ILE A 45 -11.42 37.10 -35.76
N SER A 46 -10.91 38.32 -35.80
CA SER A 46 -9.57 38.62 -35.32
C SER A 46 -9.64 39.41 -34.02
N GLY A 47 -8.59 39.35 -33.22
CA GLY A 47 -8.49 40.20 -32.06
C GLY A 47 -7.09 40.30 -31.50
N THR A 48 -6.93 41.22 -30.55
CA THR A 48 -5.66 41.42 -29.83
C THR A 48 -5.91 41.30 -28.33
N VAL A 49 -5.05 40.55 -27.64
CA VAL A 49 -5.04 40.43 -26.18
C VAL A 49 -3.93 41.31 -25.62
N LEU A 50 -4.30 42.20 -24.71
CA LEU A 50 -3.41 43.16 -24.06
C LEU A 50 -3.34 42.92 -22.55
N ASP A 51 -2.25 43.34 -21.92
CA ASP A 51 -2.17 43.50 -20.46
C ASP A 51 -3.06 44.67 -20.04
N ALA A 52 -3.96 44.42 -19.08
CA ALA A 52 -4.94 45.41 -18.61
C ALA A 52 -4.28 46.63 -17.94
N ILE A 53 -3.08 46.46 -17.37
CA ILE A 53 -2.31 47.51 -16.71
C ILE A 53 -1.33 48.15 -17.70
N SER A 54 -0.42 47.37 -18.27
CA SER A 54 0.65 47.91 -19.10
C SER A 54 0.22 48.27 -20.53
N ARG A 55 -0.97 47.82 -20.97
CA ARG A 55 -1.52 47.95 -22.33
C ARG A 55 -0.62 47.38 -23.42
N ARG A 56 0.37 46.55 -23.06
CA ARG A 56 1.24 45.84 -24.01
C ARG A 56 0.56 44.57 -24.52
N PRO A 57 0.86 44.15 -25.76
CA PRO A 57 0.36 42.86 -26.27
C PRO A 57 0.91 41.68 -25.46
N ILE A 58 0.07 40.68 -25.26
CA ILE A 58 0.43 39.42 -24.59
C ILE A 58 0.54 38.33 -25.65
N GLU A 59 1.76 37.84 -25.88
CA GLU A 59 2.04 36.64 -26.66
C GLU A 59 1.67 35.38 -25.89
N GLY A 60 1.28 34.30 -26.57
CA GLY A 60 1.11 32.99 -25.94
C GLY A 60 -0.24 32.79 -25.23
N VAL A 61 -1.19 33.70 -25.38
CA VAL A 61 -2.51 33.58 -24.73
C VAL A 61 -3.32 32.54 -25.45
N MET A 62 -3.75 31.53 -24.72
CA MET A 62 -4.67 30.52 -25.22
C MET A 62 -6.08 31.11 -25.25
N VAL A 63 -6.58 31.36 -26.45
CA VAL A 63 -7.91 31.90 -26.74
C VAL A 63 -8.81 30.76 -27.19
N GLN A 64 -9.86 30.49 -26.41
CA GLN A 64 -10.76 29.37 -26.66
C GLN A 64 -12.22 29.82 -26.74
N ILE A 65 -12.94 29.33 -27.75
CA ILE A 65 -14.40 29.35 -27.75
C ILE A 65 -14.88 28.07 -27.07
N ASN A 66 -15.50 28.23 -25.89
CA ASN A 66 -16.03 27.11 -25.12
C ASN A 66 -17.06 26.32 -25.96
N TYR A 67 -17.13 25.01 -25.73
CA TYR A 67 -18.04 24.06 -26.39
C TYR A 67 -17.82 23.79 -27.88
N MET A 68 -16.98 24.56 -28.58
CA MET A 68 -16.65 24.29 -29.99
C MET A 68 -15.22 23.77 -30.20
N GLY A 69 -14.40 23.71 -29.15
CA GLY A 69 -13.03 23.18 -29.23
C GLY A 69 -12.07 24.01 -30.07
N TYR A 70 -12.48 25.20 -30.55
CA TYR A 70 -11.57 26.15 -31.19
C TYR A 70 -10.63 26.72 -30.15
N VAL A 71 -9.35 26.46 -30.29
CA VAL A 71 -8.28 26.99 -29.46
C VAL A 71 -7.22 27.55 -30.39
N VAL A 72 -6.83 28.80 -30.17
CA VAL A 72 -5.74 29.47 -30.87
C VAL A 72 -4.86 30.17 -29.85
N GLU A 73 -3.59 30.36 -30.20
CA GLU A 73 -2.63 31.07 -29.36
C GLU A 73 -2.32 32.44 -29.97
N THR A 74 -2.18 33.48 -29.14
CA THR A 74 -1.77 34.81 -29.62
C THR A 74 -0.30 34.83 -30.02
N ASN A 75 0.01 35.56 -31.10
CA ASN A 75 1.39 35.76 -31.54
C ASN A 75 2.14 36.84 -30.73
N ILE A 76 3.40 37.15 -31.09
CA ILE A 76 4.23 38.21 -30.48
C ILE A 76 3.57 39.60 -30.41
N ALA A 77 2.61 39.87 -31.29
CA ALA A 77 1.86 41.13 -31.33
C ALA A 77 0.53 41.04 -30.55
N GLY A 78 0.32 39.97 -29.78
CA GLY A 78 -0.89 39.68 -29.03
C GLY A 78 -2.09 39.33 -29.90
N ARG A 79 -1.91 39.12 -31.20
CA ARG A 79 -2.99 38.95 -32.16
C ARG A 79 -3.37 37.49 -32.34
N PHE A 80 -4.65 37.22 -32.46
CA PHE A 80 -5.21 35.92 -32.83
C PHE A 80 -6.26 36.05 -33.94
N THR A 81 -6.53 34.93 -34.63
CA THR A 81 -7.57 34.85 -35.66
C THR A 81 -8.32 33.52 -35.54
N LEU A 82 -9.63 33.59 -35.37
CA LEU A 82 -10.57 32.49 -35.36
C LEU A 82 -11.31 32.46 -36.70
N LEU A 83 -11.10 31.38 -37.46
CA LEU A 83 -11.68 31.21 -38.80
C LEU A 83 -12.94 30.37 -38.75
N ASN A 84 -13.86 30.65 -39.67
CA ASN A 84 -15.00 29.79 -39.97
C ASN A 84 -15.97 29.59 -38.78
N ILE A 85 -16.13 30.62 -37.95
CA ILE A 85 -16.96 30.57 -36.75
C ILE A 85 -18.42 30.89 -37.12
N PRO A 86 -19.40 30.04 -36.78
CA PRO A 86 -20.81 30.37 -36.99
C PRO A 86 -21.20 31.64 -36.23
N VAL A 87 -22.14 32.42 -36.74
CA VAL A 87 -22.73 33.51 -35.97
C VAL A 87 -23.53 32.96 -34.79
N GLY A 88 -23.40 33.57 -33.63
CA GLY A 88 -24.02 33.09 -32.39
C GLY A 88 -23.43 33.74 -31.14
N ASN A 89 -23.98 33.38 -29.99
CA ASN A 89 -23.45 33.78 -28.69
C ASN A 89 -22.55 32.67 -28.16
N TYR A 90 -21.34 33.04 -27.77
CA TYR A 90 -20.32 32.13 -27.28
C TYR A 90 -19.76 32.62 -25.96
N GLN A 91 -19.06 31.74 -25.27
CA GLN A 91 -18.23 32.13 -24.15
C GLN A 91 -16.77 32.00 -24.58
N LEU A 92 -16.04 33.11 -24.54
CA LEU A 92 -14.62 33.16 -24.84
C LEU A 92 -13.85 33.00 -23.53
N SER A 93 -12.90 32.07 -23.50
CA SER A 93 -11.95 31.90 -22.39
C SER A 93 -10.54 32.24 -22.83
N LEU A 94 -9.82 32.96 -21.98
CA LEU A 94 -8.44 33.38 -22.16
C LEU A 94 -7.62 32.82 -21.00
N SER A 95 -6.51 32.16 -21.31
CA SER A 95 -5.57 31.69 -20.28
C SER A 95 -4.12 31.92 -20.70
N HIS A 96 -3.33 32.40 -19.74
CA HIS A 96 -1.90 32.65 -19.89
C HIS A 96 -1.23 32.61 -18.51
N PRO A 97 -0.09 31.93 -18.32
CA PRO A 97 0.65 31.98 -17.06
C PRO A 97 1.02 33.42 -16.64
N GLY A 98 0.78 33.78 -15.38
CA GLY A 98 1.04 35.15 -14.89
C GLY A 98 -0.08 36.17 -15.13
N TYR A 99 -1.23 35.73 -15.64
CA TYR A 99 -2.46 36.54 -15.74
C TYR A 99 -3.64 35.79 -15.11
N HIS A 100 -4.61 36.52 -14.58
CA HIS A 100 -5.85 35.91 -14.12
C HIS A 100 -6.64 35.36 -15.32
N PRO A 101 -7.15 34.11 -15.28
CA PRO A 101 -7.99 33.58 -16.34
C PRO A 101 -9.21 34.48 -16.55
N ALA A 102 -9.52 34.79 -17.81
CA ALA A 102 -10.64 35.64 -18.16
C ALA A 102 -11.66 34.85 -18.97
N VAL A 103 -12.93 34.92 -18.58
CA VAL A 103 -14.03 34.28 -19.28
C VAL A 103 -15.14 35.31 -19.48
N GLY A 104 -15.69 35.40 -20.69
CA GLY A 104 -16.77 36.35 -20.98
C GLY A 104 -17.68 35.92 -22.12
N ASP A 105 -18.92 36.39 -22.06
CA ASP A 105 -19.88 36.22 -23.13
C ASP A 105 -19.49 37.07 -24.34
N PHE A 106 -19.53 36.49 -25.52
CA PHE A 106 -19.09 37.08 -26.78
C PHE A 106 -20.08 36.75 -27.90
N ALA A 107 -20.78 37.77 -28.37
CA ALA A 107 -21.74 37.66 -29.46
C ALA A 107 -21.05 37.89 -30.82
N ILE A 108 -21.02 36.85 -31.65
CA ILE A 108 -20.46 36.85 -32.99
C ILE A 108 -21.59 37.08 -33.99
N MET A 109 -21.67 38.28 -34.55
CA MET A 109 -22.74 38.66 -35.50
C MET A 109 -22.23 38.92 -36.93
N ARG A 110 -20.94 39.27 -37.07
CA ARG A 110 -20.26 39.55 -38.34
C ARG A 110 -18.74 39.42 -38.17
N SER A 111 -18.01 39.31 -39.28
CA SER A 111 -16.54 39.40 -39.25
C SER A 111 -16.10 40.75 -38.70
N GLY A 112 -15.03 40.75 -37.90
CA GLY A 112 -14.52 41.96 -37.28
C GLY A 112 -13.29 41.73 -36.44
N GLU A 113 -12.73 42.85 -35.95
CA GLU A 113 -11.60 42.86 -35.04
C GLU A 113 -12.03 43.43 -33.69
N PHE A 114 -11.53 42.85 -32.59
CA PHE A 114 -11.79 43.33 -31.25
C PHE A 114 -10.55 43.31 -30.38
N GLU A 115 -10.55 44.15 -29.34
CA GLU A 115 -9.53 44.13 -28.30
C GLU A 115 -10.11 43.55 -27.02
N THR A 116 -9.29 42.77 -26.32
CA THR A 116 -9.56 42.30 -24.97
C THR A 116 -8.30 42.48 -24.12
N ALA A 117 -8.47 42.48 -22.81
CA ALA A 117 -7.36 42.60 -21.89
C ALA A 117 -7.43 41.56 -20.78
N MET A 118 -6.27 41.09 -20.34
CA MET A 118 -6.13 40.22 -19.19
C MET A 118 -5.47 40.98 -18.04
N ASP A 119 -6.00 40.79 -16.84
CA ASP A 119 -5.42 41.38 -15.63
C ASP A 119 -4.16 40.59 -15.25
N PRO A 120 -2.96 41.22 -15.20
CA PRO A 120 -1.76 40.54 -14.78
C PRO A 120 -1.88 40.14 -13.30
N VAL A 121 -1.30 38.99 -12.97
CA VAL A 121 -1.08 38.60 -11.58
C VAL A 121 0.05 39.49 -11.06
N VAL A 122 -0.30 40.62 -10.45
CA VAL A 122 0.66 41.52 -9.84
C VAL A 122 1.15 40.88 -8.55
N ALA A 123 2.39 40.39 -8.54
CA ALA A 123 3.07 39.99 -7.31
C ALA A 123 3.33 41.25 -6.46
N GLY A 124 2.50 41.49 -5.45
CA GLY A 124 2.58 42.69 -4.60
C GLY A 124 1.70 42.65 -3.36
N GLU A 125 2.32 42.24 -2.24
CA GLU A 125 2.09 42.56 -0.82
C GLU A 125 0.73 42.31 -0.14
N ASP A 126 -0.32 41.90 -0.85
CA ASP A 126 -1.50 41.30 -0.22
C ASP A 126 -1.99 40.20 -1.17
N GLU A 127 -1.28 39.07 -1.15
CA GLU A 127 -1.83 37.83 -1.69
C GLU A 127 -3.19 37.65 -1.02
N LEU A 128 -4.25 37.73 -1.81
CA LEU A 128 -5.58 37.28 -1.43
C LEU A 128 -5.50 35.76 -1.28
N MET A 129 -4.82 35.31 -0.22
CA MET A 129 -4.61 33.94 0.19
C MET A 129 -5.99 33.33 0.32
N THR A 130 -6.39 32.63 -0.73
CA THR A 130 -7.58 31.82 -0.70
C THR A 130 -7.13 30.52 -0.05
N GLY A 131 -7.54 30.28 1.18
CA GLY A 131 -6.89 29.26 1.98
C GLY A 131 -7.68 28.88 3.22
N ILE A 132 -7.20 27.85 3.90
CA ILE A 132 -7.74 27.39 5.18
C ILE A 132 -6.60 27.42 6.19
N VAL A 133 -6.80 28.13 7.29
CA VAL A 133 -5.93 28.04 8.46
C VAL A 133 -6.72 27.52 9.64
N GLY A 134 -6.05 26.86 10.57
CA GLY A 134 -6.76 26.34 11.72
C GLY A 134 -5.89 25.72 12.79
N VAL A 135 -6.57 25.19 13.81
CA VAL A 135 -5.98 24.41 14.89
C VAL A 135 -6.67 23.07 15.02
N VAL A 136 -5.87 22.03 15.23
CA VAL A 136 -6.32 20.68 15.56
C VAL A 136 -5.99 20.39 17.02
N SER A 137 -6.99 19.93 17.76
CA SER A 137 -6.90 19.63 19.18
C SER A 137 -7.40 18.22 19.48
N ASP A 138 -6.92 17.65 20.57
CA ASP A 138 -7.40 16.37 21.10
C ASP A 138 -8.72 16.62 21.83
N ASP A 139 -9.77 15.89 21.43
CA ASP A 139 -11.14 16.10 21.93
C ASP A 139 -11.29 15.82 23.43
N ARG A 140 -10.44 14.96 23.99
CA ARG A 140 -10.50 14.56 25.41
C ARG A 140 -9.68 15.48 26.31
N THR A 141 -8.50 15.87 25.87
CA THR A 141 -7.55 16.66 26.68
C THR A 141 -7.59 18.16 26.37
N GLY A 142 -8.14 18.54 25.22
CA GLY A 142 -8.08 19.91 24.70
C GLY A 142 -6.68 20.35 24.26
N GLY A 143 -5.67 19.47 24.34
CA GLY A 143 -4.29 19.75 23.95
C GLY A 143 -4.12 19.83 22.42
N PRO A 144 -3.07 20.52 21.92
CA PRO A 144 -2.79 20.56 20.50
C PRO A 144 -2.36 19.19 19.97
N VAL A 145 -2.80 18.84 18.76
CA VAL A 145 -2.34 17.62 18.07
C VAL A 145 -1.22 18.00 17.12
N ASP A 146 0.01 17.63 17.47
CA ASP A 146 1.20 17.83 16.63
C ASP A 146 1.30 16.78 15.52
N GLY A 147 1.74 17.21 14.35
CA GLY A 147 2.03 16.34 13.22
C GLY A 147 0.83 15.70 12.53
N ALA A 148 -0.41 16.07 12.83
CA ALA A 148 -1.59 15.58 12.12
C ALA A 148 -1.52 15.99 10.64
N SER A 149 -1.76 15.04 9.73
CA SER A 149 -1.83 15.28 8.29
C SER A 149 -3.17 15.91 7.93
N VAL A 150 -3.13 17.05 7.25
CA VAL A 150 -4.30 17.79 6.77
C VAL A 150 -4.24 17.83 5.24
N ARG A 151 -5.18 17.19 4.55
CA ARG A 151 -5.13 17.05 3.08
C ARG A 151 -6.47 17.31 2.43
N LEU A 152 -6.45 17.90 1.24
CA LEU A 152 -7.62 17.92 0.37
C LEU A 152 -7.90 16.52 -0.18
N ARG A 153 -9.18 16.16 -0.29
CA ARG A 153 -9.58 14.88 -0.91
C ARG A 153 -9.46 14.91 -2.43
N THR A 154 -9.60 16.10 -3.03
CA THR A 154 -9.47 16.33 -4.47
C THR A 154 -8.11 16.98 -4.74
N GLY A 155 -7.10 16.16 -5.06
CA GLY A 155 -5.73 16.60 -5.35
C GLY A 155 -4.70 16.16 -4.31
N ASP A 156 -3.44 16.52 -4.53
CA ASP A 156 -2.30 16.14 -3.68
C ASP A 156 -1.92 17.22 -2.65
N GLN A 157 -2.67 18.31 -2.58
CA GLN A 157 -2.37 19.44 -1.71
C GLN A 157 -2.66 19.11 -0.25
N GLY A 158 -1.70 19.40 0.62
CA GLY A 158 -1.77 19.07 2.04
C GLY A 158 -0.65 19.68 2.85
N THR A 159 -0.83 19.63 4.16
CA THR A 159 0.11 20.16 5.16
C THR A 159 0.11 19.25 6.41
N ARG A 160 0.93 19.58 7.40
CA ARG A 160 0.90 18.95 8.72
C ARG A 160 0.75 20.01 9.81
N THR A 161 0.10 19.65 10.91
CA THR A 161 0.01 20.55 12.07
C THR A 161 1.37 20.71 12.76
N ASP A 162 1.63 21.91 13.28
CA ASP A 162 2.81 22.22 14.10
C ASP A 162 2.64 21.76 15.57
N ALA A 163 3.66 21.95 16.40
CA ALA A 163 3.64 21.61 17.82
C ALA A 163 2.57 22.35 18.65
N ARG A 164 1.93 23.39 18.09
CA ARG A 164 0.78 24.09 18.68
C ARG A 164 -0.54 23.69 18.01
N GLY A 165 -0.53 22.63 17.20
CA GLY A 165 -1.68 22.10 16.49
C GLY A 165 -2.11 22.95 15.29
N ARG A 166 -1.32 23.96 14.88
CA ARG A 166 -1.71 24.90 13.82
C ARG A 166 -1.37 24.37 12.44
N PHE A 167 -2.21 24.66 11.45
CA PHE A 167 -1.97 24.33 10.05
C PHE A 167 -2.41 25.47 9.12
N ALA A 168 -1.87 25.48 7.91
CA ALA A 168 -2.25 26.38 6.83
C ALA A 168 -2.24 25.63 5.48
N LEU A 169 -3.31 25.79 4.72
CA LEU A 169 -3.47 25.36 3.33
C LEU A 169 -3.74 26.60 2.49
N ASP A 170 -2.80 26.95 1.62
CA ASP A 170 -2.85 28.17 0.82
C ASP A 170 -3.19 27.85 -0.64
N GLU A 171 -3.41 28.86 -1.48
CA GLU A 171 -3.68 28.70 -2.93
C GLU A 171 -4.84 27.72 -3.27
N LEU A 172 -5.88 27.69 -2.42
CA LEU A 172 -7.03 26.81 -2.62
C LEU A 172 -8.00 27.36 -3.66
N THR A 173 -8.58 26.45 -4.45
CA THR A 173 -9.70 26.80 -5.35
C THR A 173 -10.92 27.21 -4.52
N PRO A 174 -11.54 28.39 -4.78
CA PRO A 174 -12.78 28.79 -4.14
C PRO A 174 -13.91 27.77 -4.34
N GLY A 175 -14.74 27.58 -3.31
CA GLY A 175 -15.85 26.63 -3.31
C GLY A 175 -15.81 25.67 -2.12
N LEU A 176 -16.64 24.63 -2.17
CA LEU A 176 -16.69 23.59 -1.15
C LEU A 176 -15.52 22.63 -1.31
N ASN A 177 -14.62 22.64 -0.34
CA ASN A 177 -13.44 21.79 -0.28
C ASN A 177 -13.61 20.72 0.80
N ILE A 178 -13.30 19.46 0.47
CA ILE A 178 -13.36 18.35 1.43
C ILE A 178 -11.97 18.10 1.96
N VAL A 179 -11.77 18.31 3.26
CA VAL A 179 -10.47 18.24 3.93
C VAL A 179 -10.47 17.07 4.91
N GLY A 180 -9.51 16.16 4.74
CA GLY A 180 -9.26 15.03 5.62
C GLY A 180 -8.15 15.34 6.64
N PHE A 181 -8.36 14.91 7.88
CA PHE A 181 -7.45 15.05 9.00
C PHE A 181 -7.13 13.67 9.55
N THR A 182 -5.84 13.30 9.54
CA THR A 182 -5.36 11.98 9.95
C THR A 182 -4.15 12.08 10.87
N GLN A 183 -4.14 11.30 11.95
CA GLN A 183 -3.01 11.17 12.86
C GLN A 183 -3.04 9.79 13.52
N LEU A 184 -1.87 9.17 13.74
CA LEU A 184 -1.81 7.89 14.46
C LEU A 184 -2.41 8.03 15.87
N GLY A 185 -3.25 7.07 16.25
CA GLY A 185 -3.95 7.08 17.55
C GLY A 185 -5.21 7.95 17.60
N TYR A 186 -5.63 8.52 16.47
CA TYR A 186 -6.85 9.32 16.33
C TYR A 186 -7.74 8.79 15.22
N ALA A 187 -9.06 8.93 15.39
CA ALA A 187 -10.01 8.64 14.33
C ALA A 187 -9.79 9.60 13.15
N THR A 188 -9.84 9.08 11.92
CA THR A 188 -9.81 9.92 10.73
C THR A 188 -11.07 10.77 10.67
N ARG A 189 -10.92 12.08 10.50
CA ARG A 189 -12.04 13.03 10.40
C ARG A 189 -12.01 13.73 9.04
N THR A 190 -13.17 13.90 8.43
CA THR A 190 -13.32 14.63 7.17
C THR A 190 -14.32 15.76 7.35
N GLU A 191 -14.00 16.95 6.89
CA GLU A 191 -14.85 18.14 6.96
C GLU A 191 -15.03 18.76 5.58
N THR A 192 -16.23 19.28 5.31
CA THR A 192 -16.50 20.07 4.11
C THR A 192 -16.45 21.54 4.48
N ILE A 193 -15.49 22.28 3.91
CA ILE A 193 -15.21 23.68 4.26
C ILE A 193 -15.46 24.54 3.02
N GLU A 194 -16.29 25.58 3.19
CA GLU A 194 -16.49 26.60 2.15
C GLU A 194 -15.32 27.58 2.16
N VAL A 195 -14.65 27.69 1.01
CA VAL A 195 -13.53 28.62 0.80
C VAL A 195 -14.02 29.73 -0.13
N LEU A 196 -14.00 30.96 0.37
CA LEU A 196 -14.42 32.14 -0.39
C LEU A 196 -13.23 32.73 -1.15
N PRO A 197 -13.43 33.26 -2.37
CA PRO A 197 -12.36 33.84 -3.16
C PRO A 197 -11.70 35.01 -2.43
N GLY A 198 -10.38 34.94 -2.34
CA GLY A 198 -9.53 35.93 -1.68
C GLY A 198 -9.72 36.04 -0.18
N ARG A 199 -10.14 34.95 0.47
CA ARG A 199 -10.27 34.90 1.93
C ARG A 199 -9.62 33.64 2.50
N VAL A 200 -9.05 33.82 3.69
CA VAL A 200 -8.61 32.71 4.54
C VAL A 200 -9.75 32.30 5.47
N THR A 201 -10.22 31.07 5.32
CA THR A 201 -11.20 30.46 6.23
C THR A 201 -10.51 29.93 7.47
N ASN A 202 -10.99 30.30 8.67
CA ASN A 202 -10.46 29.82 9.94
C ASN A 202 -11.27 28.62 10.45
N VAL A 203 -10.59 27.52 10.79
CA VAL A 203 -11.22 26.28 11.26
C VAL A 203 -10.65 25.84 12.60
N ARG A 204 -11.51 25.34 13.48
CA ARG A 204 -11.10 24.64 14.70
C ARG A 204 -11.64 23.23 14.65
N LEU A 205 -10.75 22.26 14.81
CA LEU A 205 -11.08 20.85 14.74
C LEU A 205 -10.66 20.14 16.03
N SER A 206 -11.50 19.22 16.51
CA SER A 206 -11.12 18.25 17.52
C SER A 206 -11.04 16.84 16.92
N LEU A 207 -9.98 16.09 17.23
CA LEU A 207 -9.84 14.68 16.89
C LEU A 207 -10.11 13.84 18.14
N SER A 208 -11.01 12.87 18.01
CA SER A 208 -11.24 11.88 19.06
C SER A 208 -10.16 10.81 18.96
N ALA A 209 -9.53 10.49 20.10
CA ALA A 209 -8.56 9.40 20.16
C ALA A 209 -9.25 8.09 19.74
N ASP A 210 -8.68 7.45 18.74
CA ASP A 210 -9.05 6.10 18.30
C ASP A 210 -7.79 5.27 18.44
N PRO A 211 -7.55 4.72 19.66
CA PRO A 211 -6.34 3.97 19.91
C PRO A 211 -6.31 2.81 18.93
N VAL A 212 -5.30 2.79 18.06
CA VAL A 212 -5.04 1.67 17.16
C VAL A 212 -4.94 0.42 18.05
N GLN A 213 -5.99 -0.39 18.05
CA GLN A 213 -5.92 -1.72 18.62
C GLN A 213 -5.05 -2.53 17.67
N LEU A 214 -3.78 -2.64 18.02
CA LEU A 214 -2.92 -3.62 17.37
C LEU A 214 -3.40 -4.99 17.85
N ASP A 215 -3.74 -5.85 16.89
CA ASP A 215 -3.91 -7.26 17.20
C ASP A 215 -2.61 -7.74 17.88
N PRO A 216 -2.71 -8.46 19.01
CA PRO A 216 -1.52 -8.97 19.68
C PRO A 216 -0.73 -9.82 18.69
N ILE A 217 0.60 -9.65 18.68
CA ILE A 217 1.47 -10.65 18.07
C ILE A 217 1.26 -11.94 18.86
N VAL A 218 0.54 -12.87 18.28
CA VAL A 218 0.51 -14.25 18.74
C VAL A 218 1.83 -14.85 18.30
N VAL A 219 2.83 -14.84 19.20
CA VAL A 219 3.95 -15.78 19.08
C VAL A 219 3.37 -17.14 19.43
N THR A 220 2.87 -17.84 18.42
CA THR A 220 2.60 -19.27 18.55
C THR A 220 3.97 -19.94 18.64
N VAL A 221 4.46 -20.11 19.86
CA VAL A 221 5.55 -21.05 20.09
C VAL A 221 4.94 -22.41 19.76
N GLU A 222 5.22 -22.95 18.57
CA GLU A 222 5.15 -24.40 18.41
C GLU A 222 5.94 -24.96 19.59
N ARG A 223 5.25 -25.63 20.51
CA ARG A 223 5.81 -26.10 21.77
C ARG A 223 6.88 -27.15 21.43
N ARG A 224 8.09 -26.69 21.13
CA ARG A 224 9.27 -27.53 20.98
C ARG A 224 9.45 -28.27 22.31
N GLU A 225 9.55 -29.58 22.25
CA GLU A 225 9.78 -30.36 23.46
C GLU A 225 11.17 -30.04 24.01
N ILE A 226 11.23 -29.65 25.30
CA ILE A 226 12.48 -29.23 25.96
C ILE A 226 13.53 -30.35 25.89
N ALA A 227 13.11 -31.61 26.06
CA ALA A 227 14.00 -32.76 25.97
C ALA A 227 14.70 -32.87 24.59
N LEU A 228 13.97 -32.64 23.51
CA LEU A 228 14.50 -32.64 22.14
C LEU A 228 15.42 -31.42 21.90
N GLN A 229 15.04 -30.25 22.40
CA GLN A 229 15.85 -29.05 22.30
C GLN A 229 17.20 -29.20 23.01
N ASP A 230 17.21 -29.72 24.25
CA ASP A 230 18.42 -29.97 25.03
C ASP A 230 19.34 -31.01 24.36
N ALA A 231 18.75 -32.02 23.71
CA ALA A 231 19.47 -33.04 22.97
C ALA A 231 20.04 -32.54 21.63
N GLY A 232 19.71 -31.31 21.22
CA GLY A 232 20.10 -30.73 19.94
C GLY A 232 19.37 -31.34 18.73
N TYR A 233 18.22 -31.99 18.94
CA TYR A 233 17.41 -32.61 17.89
C TYR A 233 17.03 -31.62 16.80
N TYR A 234 16.50 -30.46 17.17
CA TYR A 234 16.03 -29.46 16.21
C TYR A 234 17.16 -28.86 15.37
N ASN A 235 18.37 -28.75 15.93
CA ASN A 235 19.53 -28.30 15.16
C ASN A 235 19.87 -29.30 14.04
N ARG A 236 19.82 -30.61 14.34
CA ARG A 236 20.09 -31.67 13.36
C ARG A 236 18.98 -31.81 12.32
N LEU A 237 17.74 -31.61 12.73
CA LEU A 237 16.60 -31.53 11.83
C LEU A 237 16.79 -30.42 10.79
N GLU A 238 17.26 -29.24 11.21
CA GLU A 238 17.56 -28.11 10.33
C GLU A 238 18.76 -28.37 9.40
N GLU A 239 19.74 -29.17 9.84
CA GLU A 239 20.88 -29.63 8.99
C GLU A 239 20.44 -30.59 7.86
N GLY A 240 19.29 -31.26 8.02
CA GLY A 240 18.64 -32.03 6.95
C GLY A 240 19.25 -33.41 6.66
N PHE A 241 20.06 -33.95 7.58
CA PHE A 241 20.63 -35.30 7.45
C PHE A 241 19.84 -36.31 8.28
N GLY A 242 19.29 -37.34 7.64
CA GLY A 242 18.51 -38.40 8.30
C GLY A 242 17.01 -38.11 8.30
N ASP A 243 16.26 -39.03 8.90
CA ASP A 243 14.81 -38.96 9.07
C ASP A 243 14.48 -38.69 10.53
N PHE A 244 13.55 -37.77 10.76
CA PHE A 244 13.22 -37.23 12.07
C PHE A 244 11.73 -37.42 12.33
N ILE A 245 11.40 -37.93 13.52
CA ILE A 245 10.02 -38.12 13.96
C ILE A 245 9.91 -37.53 15.35
N ASP A 246 9.09 -36.50 15.49
CA ASP A 246 8.79 -35.88 16.78
C ASP A 246 7.57 -36.53 17.45
N ARG A 247 7.25 -36.05 18.66
CA ARG A 247 6.14 -36.58 19.44
C ARG A 247 4.81 -36.52 18.71
N ALA A 248 4.50 -35.38 18.08
CA ALA A 248 3.23 -35.18 17.40
C ALA A 248 3.06 -36.18 16.25
N GLU A 249 4.15 -36.45 15.53
CA GLU A 249 4.16 -37.46 14.49
C GLU A 249 4.04 -38.90 15.04
N ILE A 250 4.75 -39.25 16.13
CA ILE A 250 4.59 -40.55 16.80
C ILE A 250 3.13 -40.77 17.19
N GLU A 251 2.51 -39.77 17.83
CA GLU A 251 1.10 -39.84 18.26
C GLU A 251 0.14 -39.97 17.07
N SER A 252 0.38 -39.21 16.00
CA SER A 252 -0.42 -39.30 14.78
C SER A 252 -0.28 -40.65 14.09
N ARG A 253 0.87 -41.32 14.20
CA ARG A 253 1.09 -42.66 13.64
C ARG A 253 0.40 -43.75 14.48
N GLY A 254 0.20 -43.52 15.78
CA GLY A 254 -0.46 -44.46 16.70
C GLY A 254 0.20 -45.85 16.78
N PRO A 255 1.53 -45.95 16.92
CA PRO A 255 2.23 -47.23 17.00
C PRO A 255 1.84 -48.01 18.26
N VAL A 256 1.68 -49.33 18.14
CA VAL A 256 1.46 -50.22 19.29
C VAL A 256 2.80 -50.70 19.85
N GLU A 257 3.75 -50.99 18.96
CA GLU A 257 5.10 -51.45 19.30
C GLU A 257 6.13 -50.37 18.94
N MET A 258 7.32 -50.43 19.57
CA MET A 258 8.39 -49.46 19.33
C MET A 258 8.90 -49.52 17.89
N SER A 259 9.04 -50.73 17.34
CA SER A 259 9.46 -50.99 15.98
C SER A 259 8.50 -50.41 14.94
N ASP A 260 7.21 -50.29 15.25
CA ASP A 260 6.20 -49.75 14.33
C ASP A 260 6.40 -48.25 14.04
N ILE A 261 7.05 -47.50 14.94
CA ILE A 261 7.43 -46.08 14.71
C ILE A 261 8.20 -45.95 13.39
N PHE A 262 9.08 -46.92 13.11
CA PHE A 262 10.02 -46.86 12.00
C PHE A 262 9.44 -47.38 10.67
N SER A 263 8.28 -48.05 10.69
CA SER A 263 7.69 -48.75 9.53
C SER A 263 7.43 -47.88 8.30
N ARG A 264 7.23 -46.57 8.48
CA ARG A 264 6.94 -45.60 7.40
C ARG A 264 8.15 -44.77 6.99
N ILE A 265 9.33 -45.05 7.51
CA ILE A 265 10.55 -44.33 7.17
C ILE A 265 11.17 -44.95 5.91
N PRO A 266 11.44 -44.14 4.86
CA PRO A 266 12.13 -44.63 3.67
C PRO A 266 13.47 -45.30 4.00
N GLY A 267 13.70 -46.49 3.47
CA GLY A 267 14.96 -47.21 3.69
C GLY A 267 15.04 -47.97 5.03
N VAL A 268 13.99 -47.96 5.85
CA VAL A 268 13.82 -48.87 6.98
C VAL A 268 13.13 -50.17 6.54
N GLU A 269 13.58 -51.29 7.08
CA GLU A 269 12.94 -52.60 7.01
C GLU A 269 12.74 -53.14 8.42
N LEU A 270 11.53 -53.63 8.72
CA LEU A 270 11.27 -54.40 9.94
C LEU A 270 11.46 -55.88 9.63
N PHE A 271 12.42 -56.50 10.29
CA PHE A 271 12.78 -57.90 10.13
C PHE A 271 12.29 -58.70 11.35
N ALA A 272 11.35 -59.62 11.14
CA ALA A 272 10.87 -60.48 12.21
C ALA A 272 11.92 -61.53 12.56
N ASP A 273 12.10 -61.79 13.86
CA ASP A 273 13.00 -62.83 14.35
C ASP A 273 12.49 -64.22 13.89
N PRO A 274 13.31 -65.01 13.17
CA PRO A 274 12.93 -66.36 12.74
C PRO A 274 12.59 -67.33 13.87
N ASP A 275 13.22 -67.16 15.03
CA ASP A 275 13.04 -67.99 16.21
C ASP A 275 11.89 -67.48 17.10
N ASN A 276 11.53 -66.20 16.97
CA ASN A 276 10.43 -65.57 17.69
C ASN A 276 9.69 -64.53 16.83
N PRO A 277 8.70 -64.93 16.02
CA PRO A 277 8.06 -64.05 15.04
C PRO A 277 7.33 -62.81 15.59
N ILE A 278 7.14 -62.73 16.91
CA ILE A 278 6.56 -61.57 17.60
C ILE A 278 7.60 -60.45 17.74
N GLU A 279 8.89 -60.80 17.81
CA GLU A 279 9.97 -59.83 17.90
C GLU A 279 10.38 -59.32 16.52
N LYS A 280 10.52 -58.00 16.41
CA LYS A 280 10.94 -57.34 15.19
C LYS A 280 12.21 -56.53 15.45
N TYR A 281 13.12 -56.58 14.49
CA TYR A 281 14.34 -55.82 14.48
C TYR A 281 14.31 -54.77 13.37
N VAL A 282 14.81 -53.58 13.66
CA VAL A 282 14.92 -52.50 12.68
C VAL A 282 16.21 -52.69 11.88
N VAL A 283 16.11 -52.69 10.55
CA VAL A 283 17.25 -52.80 9.62
C VAL A 283 17.23 -51.60 8.68
N LEU A 284 18.39 -50.99 8.45
CA LEU A 284 18.53 -49.82 7.56
C LEU A 284 19.22 -50.22 6.26
N ARG A 285 18.57 -49.91 5.12
CA ARG A 285 19.04 -50.32 3.78
C ARG A 285 20.21 -49.50 3.24
N GLY A 286 20.52 -48.36 3.86
CA GLY A 286 21.62 -47.47 3.46
C GLY A 286 23.00 -47.89 3.99
N GLY A 287 23.05 -48.81 4.96
CA GLY A 287 24.30 -49.23 5.59
C GLY A 287 25.19 -50.00 4.62
N ARG A 288 26.48 -49.67 4.58
CA ARG A 288 27.45 -50.53 3.88
C ARG A 288 27.61 -51.79 4.70
N GLN A 289 27.03 -52.88 4.21
CA GLN A 289 27.28 -54.23 4.68
C GLN A 289 28.74 -54.56 4.37
N ALA A 290 29.65 -54.07 5.21
CA ALA A 290 31.09 -54.20 5.02
C ALA A 290 31.48 -55.66 5.22
N SER A 291 31.21 -56.54 4.24
CA SER A 291 31.66 -57.94 4.22
C SER A 291 31.35 -58.79 5.46
N PHE A 292 30.48 -58.36 6.38
CA PHE A 292 30.04 -59.16 7.53
C PHE A 292 28.82 -60.00 7.13
N SER A 293 29.08 -61.03 6.33
CA SER A 293 28.17 -62.17 6.16
C SER A 293 28.18 -63.11 7.38
N SER A 294 28.50 -62.58 8.57
CA SER A 294 28.65 -63.33 9.83
C SER A 294 27.71 -62.85 10.94
N GLY A 295 26.95 -61.77 10.72
CA GLY A 295 25.91 -61.36 11.65
C GLY A 295 24.72 -62.32 11.69
N PRO A 296 23.97 -62.37 12.81
CA PRO A 296 22.72 -63.09 12.91
C PRO A 296 21.83 -62.76 11.71
N TYR A 297 21.30 -63.82 11.08
CA TYR A 297 20.37 -63.71 9.96
C TYR A 297 20.93 -63.03 8.69
N GLY A 298 22.25 -62.84 8.59
CA GLY A 298 22.88 -62.20 7.42
C GLY A 298 22.48 -60.73 7.25
N ARG A 299 22.12 -60.06 8.35
CA ARG A 299 21.68 -58.66 8.40
C ARG A 299 22.72 -57.78 9.11
N CYS A 300 22.63 -56.48 8.87
CA CYS A 300 23.46 -55.44 9.47
C CYS A 300 22.51 -54.56 10.30
N PHE A 301 22.60 -54.64 11.63
CA PHE A 301 21.68 -53.92 12.51
C PHE A 301 22.25 -52.54 12.88
N PRO A 302 21.42 -51.49 12.91
CA PRO A 302 21.88 -50.16 13.26
C PRO A 302 22.29 -50.10 14.73
N ARG A 303 23.21 -49.20 15.03
CA ARG A 303 23.49 -48.81 16.42
C ARG A 303 22.29 -48.08 17.00
N VAL A 304 21.97 -48.32 18.26
CA VAL A 304 20.88 -47.61 18.96
C VAL A 304 21.43 -46.83 20.15
N VAL A 305 21.07 -45.55 20.19
CA VAL A 305 21.40 -44.61 21.25
C VAL A 305 20.10 -44.15 21.91
N LEU A 306 20.02 -44.22 23.23
CA LEU A 306 18.90 -43.75 24.03
C LEU A 306 19.41 -42.64 24.96
N ASP A 307 18.84 -41.44 24.83
CA ASP A 307 19.20 -40.27 25.65
C ASP A 307 20.70 -39.97 25.68
N GLY A 308 21.36 -40.17 24.54
CA GLY A 308 22.81 -39.97 24.36
C GLY A 308 23.68 -41.15 24.81
N LEU A 309 23.10 -42.21 25.37
CA LEU A 309 23.80 -43.42 25.78
C LEU A 309 23.63 -44.54 24.73
N VAL A 310 24.75 -45.15 24.31
CA VAL A 310 24.70 -46.29 23.39
C VAL A 310 24.15 -47.51 24.14
N ILE A 311 22.94 -47.94 23.79
CA ILE A 311 22.27 -49.10 24.41
C ILE A 311 22.43 -50.38 23.60
N ASN A 312 22.70 -50.26 22.29
CA ASN A 312 23.02 -51.38 21.41
C ASN A 312 24.06 -50.92 20.38
N ARG A 313 25.11 -51.72 20.16
CA ARG A 313 26.26 -51.31 19.33
C ARG A 313 26.00 -51.43 17.82
N GLY A 314 24.98 -52.17 17.41
CA GLY A 314 24.70 -52.53 16.02
C GLY A 314 25.71 -53.53 15.45
N GLY A 315 25.71 -53.67 14.13
CA GLY A 315 26.46 -54.70 13.42
C GLY A 315 25.74 -56.03 13.48
N ASP A 316 26.32 -56.97 14.21
CA ASP A 316 25.85 -58.35 14.35
C ASP A 316 24.94 -58.54 15.58
N ASP A 317 24.52 -57.46 16.22
CA ASP A 317 23.73 -57.49 17.47
C ASP A 317 22.41 -56.73 17.26
N PRO A 318 21.27 -57.42 17.02
CA PRO A 318 19.99 -56.77 16.85
C PRO A 318 19.45 -56.19 18.16
N ALA A 319 18.88 -54.99 18.09
CA ALA A 319 18.22 -54.37 19.24
C ALA A 319 16.75 -54.80 19.32
N GLY A 320 16.36 -55.49 20.40
CA GLY A 320 14.98 -55.84 20.71
C GLY A 320 14.18 -54.64 21.26
N LEU A 321 13.98 -53.61 20.43
CA LEU A 321 13.39 -52.32 20.85
C LEU A 321 12.03 -52.48 21.52
N ASP A 322 11.19 -53.39 21.03
CA ASP A 322 9.83 -53.63 21.53
C ASP A 322 9.78 -54.13 22.98
N ARG A 323 10.89 -54.69 23.48
CA ARG A 323 11.01 -55.13 24.88
C ARG A 323 11.66 -54.10 25.79
N MET A 324 12.39 -53.17 25.19
CA MET A 324 13.21 -52.21 25.91
C MET A 324 12.47 -50.88 26.12
N LEU A 325 11.61 -50.50 25.18
CA LEU A 325 11.04 -49.16 25.09
C LEU A 325 9.55 -49.22 24.75
N ASP A 326 8.80 -48.30 25.36
CA ASP A 326 7.39 -48.07 25.07
C ASP A 326 7.26 -46.77 24.24
N PRO A 327 6.53 -46.78 23.09
CA PRO A 327 6.31 -45.59 22.27
C PRO A 327 5.78 -44.37 23.03
N VAL A 328 5.00 -44.57 24.10
CA VAL A 328 4.41 -43.49 24.90
C VAL A 328 5.47 -42.72 25.69
N ALA A 329 6.61 -43.34 26.00
CA ALA A 329 7.73 -42.74 26.70
C ALA A 329 8.66 -41.92 25.79
N ILE A 330 8.45 -41.95 24.47
CA ILE A 330 9.36 -41.35 23.50
C ILE A 330 8.93 -39.93 23.13
N ALA A 331 9.90 -39.02 23.22
CA ALA A 331 9.82 -37.63 22.81
C ALA A 331 10.10 -37.46 21.30
N GLY A 332 11.07 -38.21 20.78
CA GLY A 332 11.39 -38.19 19.36
C GLY A 332 12.46 -39.21 18.98
N VAL A 333 12.60 -39.41 17.67
CA VAL A 333 13.49 -40.40 17.07
C VAL A 333 14.21 -39.79 15.87
N GLU A 334 15.48 -40.11 15.72
CA GLU A 334 16.29 -39.76 14.56
C GLU A 334 16.88 -41.03 13.95
N VAL A 335 16.71 -41.19 12.64
CA VAL A 335 17.22 -42.34 11.90
C VAL A 335 18.21 -41.88 10.87
N PHE A 336 19.41 -42.44 10.94
CA PHE A 336 20.50 -42.18 10.00
C PHE A 336 20.81 -43.48 9.27
N PRO A 337 20.26 -43.68 8.05
CA PRO A 337 20.43 -44.94 7.30
C PRO A 337 21.87 -45.24 6.89
N THR A 338 22.77 -44.26 6.95
CA THR A 338 24.19 -44.38 6.61
C THR A 338 25.04 -43.69 7.68
N SER A 339 26.36 -43.86 7.67
CA SER A 339 27.25 -43.08 8.54
C SER A 339 27.36 -41.61 8.16
N SER A 340 26.88 -41.21 6.98
CA SER A 340 26.86 -39.82 6.54
C SER A 340 25.79 -39.05 7.30
N GLY A 341 26.16 -37.94 7.94
CA GLY A 341 25.25 -37.10 8.71
C GLY A 341 25.03 -37.55 10.16
N VAL A 342 25.56 -38.70 10.56
CA VAL A 342 25.58 -39.12 11.97
C VAL A 342 26.49 -38.18 12.76
N PRO A 343 26.02 -37.59 13.87
CA PRO A 343 26.86 -36.79 14.75
C PRO A 343 28.05 -37.60 15.27
N ALA A 344 29.26 -37.02 15.25
CA ALA A 344 30.50 -37.72 15.54
C ALA A 344 30.49 -38.45 16.91
N GLN A 345 29.80 -37.89 17.91
CA GLN A 345 29.65 -38.46 19.24
C GLN A 345 28.81 -39.75 19.29
N TYR A 346 27.95 -40.00 18.29
CA TYR A 346 27.09 -41.18 18.21
C TYR A 346 27.54 -42.20 17.17
N GLY A 347 28.57 -41.87 16.38
CA GLY A 347 29.24 -42.80 15.49
C GLY A 347 30.09 -43.86 16.20
N GLY A 348 30.85 -44.63 15.43
CA GLY A 348 31.83 -45.60 15.94
C GLY A 348 31.66 -47.00 15.38
N VAL A 349 32.26 -48.01 16.02
CA VAL A 349 32.17 -49.41 15.58
C VAL A 349 30.71 -49.87 15.60
N GLY A 350 30.19 -50.34 14.45
CA GLY A 350 28.79 -50.73 14.28
C GLY A 350 27.87 -49.65 13.71
N SER A 351 28.32 -48.38 13.63
CA SER A 351 27.56 -47.30 12.98
C SER A 351 27.56 -47.37 11.44
N SER A 352 28.26 -48.33 10.85
CA SER A 352 28.28 -48.59 9.40
C SER A 352 26.95 -49.12 8.87
N CYS A 353 26.14 -49.73 9.75
CA CYS A 353 24.76 -50.15 9.47
C CYS A 353 23.74 -49.02 9.69
N GLY A 354 24.22 -47.80 9.93
CA GLY A 354 23.42 -46.66 10.34
C GLY A 354 23.23 -46.56 11.85
N VAL A 355 22.56 -45.50 12.28
CA VAL A 355 22.35 -45.15 13.69
C VAL A 355 20.92 -44.71 13.91
N ILE A 356 20.33 -45.16 15.02
CA ILE A 356 19.04 -44.69 15.52
C ILE A 356 19.30 -43.98 16.85
N LEU A 357 18.89 -42.71 16.95
CA LEU A 357 18.86 -41.95 18.20
C LEU A 357 17.42 -41.90 18.69
N ILE A 358 17.22 -42.17 19.97
CA ILE A 358 15.92 -42.17 20.63
C ILE A 358 16.01 -41.26 21.84
N TRP A 359 15.04 -40.37 21.96
CA TRP A 359 14.95 -39.40 23.06
C TRP A 359 13.69 -39.68 23.86
N THR A 360 13.84 -39.84 25.17
CA THR A 360 12.71 -40.05 26.08
C THR A 360 12.13 -38.73 26.56
N ARG A 361 10.88 -38.80 27.01
CA ARG A 361 10.21 -37.69 27.68
C ARG A 361 10.83 -37.44 29.04
N ARG A 362 10.87 -36.17 29.46
CA ARG A 362 11.27 -35.75 30.81
C ARG A 362 10.07 -35.43 31.68
#